data_AF-A0A7C5KA19-F1
#
_entry.id   AF-A0A7C5KA19-F1
#
_cell.length_a   1.000
_cell.length_b   1.000
_cell.length_c   1.000
_cell.angle_alpha   90.00
_cell.angle_beta   90.00
_cell.angle_gamma   90.00
#
_symmetry.space_group_name_H-M   'P 1'
#
loop_
_entity.id
_entity.type
_entity.pdbx_description
1 polymer ?
#
loop_
_entity_poly.entity_id
_entity_poly.type
_entity_poly.pdbx_seq_one_letter_code
_entity_poly.pdbx_strand_id
1 'polypeptide(L)'
;MKTLRISDDVHQKLTALLGELTAQTMKMQTYQDAIEAMLYQSVILPPDLLNEVERFIKAHRERGYTTKEEFIRQAIRLMLKWESGEYEYMEISREDYEKLNRAIKKMNAPYRDAEDYIRTQIRLALEKYEEWLKEKGHREAEKASGI
;
A
#
# COMPACT_ATOMS: atom_id res chain seq x y z
N MET A 1 5.78 44.81 2.53
CA MET A 1 6.66 43.76 3.08
C MET A 1 6.21 43.42 4.48
N LYS A 2 6.12 42.12 4.80
CA LYS A 2 5.97 41.64 6.19
C LYS A 2 7.28 40.98 6.56
N THR A 3 7.80 41.27 7.76
CA THR A 3 9.06 40.69 8.24
C THR A 3 8.75 39.48 9.11
N LEU A 4 9.28 38.32 8.73
CA LEU A 4 9.20 37.09 9.50
C LEU A 4 10.54 36.84 10.18
N ARG A 5 10.55 36.71 11.51
CA ARG A 5 11.74 36.30 12.25
C ARG A 5 11.79 34.78 12.25
N ILE A 6 12.86 34.23 11.69
CA ILE A 6 13.10 32.79 11.64
C ILE A 6 14.38 32.47 12.40
N SER A 7 14.43 31.30 13.03
CA SER A 7 15.65 30.75 13.63
C SER A 7 16.60 30.23 12.55
N ASP A 8 17.89 30.12 12.87
CA ASP A 8 18.91 29.62 11.94
C ASP A 8 18.62 28.20 11.42
N ASP A 9 18.06 27.31 12.25
CA ASP A 9 17.66 25.96 11.83
C ASP A 9 16.56 25.98 10.75
N VAL A 10 15.53 26.79 10.96
CA VAL A 10 14.45 27.00 9.98
C VAL A 10 15.01 27.62 8.71
N HIS A 11 15.93 28.59 8.83
CA HIS A 11 16.59 29.17 7.66
C HIS A 11 17.34 28.10 6.86
N GLN A 12 18.18 27.26 7.51
CA GLN A 12 18.89 26.16 6.84
C GLN A 12 17.95 25.21 6.09
N LYS A 13 16.85 24.79 6.74
CA LYS A 13 15.85 23.90 6.12
C LYS A 13 15.18 24.55 4.91
N LEU A 14 14.83 25.82 5.01
CA LEU A 14 14.26 26.57 3.89
C LEU A 14 15.28 26.75 2.75
N THR A 15 16.56 26.98 3.05
CA THR A 15 17.61 27.07 2.02
C THR A 15 17.80 25.75 1.29
N ALA A 16 17.79 24.63 2.01
CA ALA A 16 17.88 23.31 1.41
C ALA A 16 16.71 23.04 0.45
N LEU A 17 15.48 23.32 0.90
CA LEU A 17 14.28 23.16 0.07
C LEU A 17 14.32 24.07 -1.17
N LEU A 18 14.79 25.31 -1.03
CA LEU A 18 14.97 26.24 -2.14
C LEU A 18 15.94 25.69 -3.19
N GLY A 19 17.03 25.04 -2.75
CA GLY A 19 17.96 24.33 -3.63
C GLY A 19 17.31 23.16 -4.37
N GLU A 20 16.52 22.34 -3.68
CA GLU A 20 15.77 21.23 -4.29
C GLU A 20 14.78 21.71 -5.34
N LEU A 21 13.98 22.74 -5.02
CA LEU A 21 13.01 23.32 -5.95
C LEU A 21 13.70 23.96 -7.16
N THR A 22 14.84 24.62 -6.95
CA THR A 22 15.65 25.20 -8.04
C THR A 22 16.13 24.10 -8.99
N ALA A 23 16.61 22.98 -8.44
CA ALA A 23 17.02 21.83 -9.24
C ALA A 23 15.85 21.19 -10.01
N GLN A 24 14.69 21.01 -9.37
CA GLN A 24 13.50 20.40 -9.98
C GLN A 24 12.93 21.26 -11.12
N THR A 25 12.87 22.58 -10.92
CA THR A 25 12.25 23.51 -11.87
C THR A 25 13.23 24.07 -12.90
N MET A 26 14.54 23.90 -12.67
CA MET A 26 15.63 24.55 -13.43
C MET A 26 15.50 26.08 -13.49
N LYS A 27 14.88 26.69 -12.47
CA LYS A 27 14.67 28.13 -12.36
C LYS A 27 15.06 28.61 -10.98
N MET A 28 15.56 29.84 -10.88
CA MET A 28 15.87 30.46 -9.60
C MET A 28 14.59 30.58 -8.77
N GLN A 29 14.61 30.04 -7.56
CA GLN A 29 13.49 30.07 -6.61
C GLN A 29 13.78 31.05 -5.47
N THR A 30 12.73 31.54 -4.84
CA THR A 30 12.80 32.41 -3.66
C THR A 30 12.33 31.68 -2.41
N TYR A 31 12.60 32.26 -1.23
CA TYR A 31 12.03 31.76 0.02
C TYR A 31 10.51 31.81 0.04
N GLN A 32 9.89 32.73 -0.70
CA GLN A 32 8.45 32.77 -0.84
C GLN A 32 7.95 31.52 -1.59
N ASP A 33 8.59 31.18 -2.70
CA ASP A 33 8.24 29.98 -3.49
C ASP A 33 8.42 28.70 -2.66
N ALA A 34 9.47 28.64 -1.84
CA ALA A 34 9.70 27.52 -0.92
C ALA A 34 8.60 27.42 0.14
N ILE A 35 8.19 28.55 0.75
CA ILE A 35 7.09 28.57 1.74
C ILE A 35 5.77 28.19 1.07
N GLU A 36 5.48 28.71 -0.12
CA GLU A 36 4.27 28.34 -0.88
C GLU A 36 4.27 26.85 -1.22
N ALA A 37 5.38 26.31 -1.72
CA ALA A 37 5.50 24.88 -1.97
C ALA A 37 5.27 24.04 -0.70
N MET A 38 5.84 24.44 0.44
CA MET A 38 5.55 23.77 1.72
C MET A 38 4.06 23.82 2.05
N LEU A 39 3.41 24.98 1.94
CA LEU A 39 1.99 25.12 2.27
C LEU A 39 1.07 24.32 1.32
N TYR A 40 1.41 24.24 0.03
CA TYR A 40 0.61 23.51 -0.96
C TYR A 40 0.87 22.00 -0.97
N GLN A 41 2.11 21.58 -0.72
CA GLN A 41 2.49 20.15 -0.74
C GLN A 41 2.32 19.48 0.62
N SER A 42 2.30 20.24 1.72
CA SER A 42 2.11 19.66 3.04
C SER A 42 0.65 19.28 3.27
N VAL A 43 0.47 18.08 3.81
CA VAL A 43 -0.78 17.65 4.40
C VAL A 43 -0.68 17.90 5.90
N ILE A 44 -1.50 18.82 6.41
CA ILE A 44 -1.56 19.09 7.85
C ILE A 44 -2.42 18.01 8.50
N LEU A 45 -1.77 17.14 9.27
CA LEU A 45 -2.46 16.08 10.01
C LEU A 45 -2.78 16.52 11.44
N PRO A 46 -3.91 16.06 12.02
CA PRO A 46 -4.26 16.33 13.40
C PRO A 46 -3.14 15.85 14.37
N PRO A 47 -2.78 16.63 15.39
CA PRO A 47 -1.75 16.25 16.35
C PRO A 47 -2.01 14.91 17.04
N ASP A 48 -3.28 14.60 17.34
CA ASP A 48 -3.66 13.35 18.00
C ASP A 48 -3.34 12.12 17.13
N LEU A 49 -3.56 12.22 15.82
CA LEU A 49 -3.21 11.17 14.86
C LEU A 49 -1.70 10.99 14.77
N LEU A 50 -0.94 12.08 14.71
CA LEU A 50 0.54 12.01 14.70
C LEU A 50 1.07 11.35 15.98
N ASN A 51 0.50 11.72 17.13
CA ASN A 51 0.83 11.11 18.42
C ASN A 51 0.48 9.61 18.46
N GLU A 52 -0.64 9.22 17.85
CA GLU A 52 -1.03 7.80 17.74
C GLU A 52 -0.05 7.01 16.88
N VAL A 53 0.34 7.55 15.71
CA VAL A 53 1.36 6.95 14.85
C VAL A 53 2.68 6.79 15.60
N GLU A 54 3.12 7.79 16.35
CA GLU A 54 4.35 7.70 17.15
C GLU A 54 4.26 6.63 18.24
N ARG A 55 3.13 6.54 18.95
CA ARG A 55 2.90 5.48 19.94
C ARG A 55 2.93 4.11 19.28
N PHE A 56 2.30 3.96 18.11
CA PHE A 56 2.28 2.71 17.37
C PHE A 56 3.68 2.27 16.96
N ILE A 57 4.48 3.17 16.37
CA ILE A 57 5.88 2.90 15.98
C ILE A 57 6.72 2.50 17.18
N LYS A 58 6.57 3.20 18.31
CA LYS A 58 7.30 2.87 19.56
C LYS A 58 6.92 1.50 20.11
N ALA A 59 5.64 1.11 20.00
CA ALA A 59 5.15 -0.17 20.49
C ALA A 59 5.53 -1.35 19.57
N HIS A 60 5.71 -1.10 18.26
CA HIS A 60 5.93 -2.12 17.23
C HIS A 60 7.27 -1.94 16.51
N ARG A 61 8.36 -1.75 17.26
CA ARG A 61 9.70 -1.51 16.68
C ARG A 61 10.17 -2.66 15.78
N GLU A 62 9.69 -3.87 16.02
CA GLU A 62 9.97 -5.05 15.19
C GLU A 62 9.51 -4.92 13.74
N ARG A 63 8.58 -3.99 13.45
CA ARG A 63 8.10 -3.72 12.09
C ARG A 63 9.04 -2.81 11.28
N GLY A 64 10.11 -2.30 11.89
CA GLY A 64 11.17 -1.56 11.19
C GLY A 64 10.88 -0.09 10.88
N TYR A 65 9.70 0.44 11.23
CA TYR A 65 9.40 1.85 11.07
C TYR A 65 10.27 2.71 11.99
N THR A 66 10.91 3.73 11.42
CA THR A 66 11.78 4.64 12.18
C THR A 66 11.22 6.05 12.31
N THR A 67 10.33 6.44 11.39
CA THR A 67 9.74 7.79 11.33
C THR A 67 8.24 7.74 11.04
N LYS A 68 7.51 8.77 11.48
CA LYS A 68 6.07 8.91 11.19
C LYS A 68 5.81 9.08 9.70
N GLU A 69 6.70 9.80 9.00
CA GLU A 69 6.63 10.04 7.56
C GLU A 69 6.71 8.73 6.77
N GLU A 70 7.58 7.80 7.17
CA GLU A 70 7.70 6.47 6.57
C GLU A 70 6.41 5.67 6.72
N PHE A 71 5.87 5.62 7.94
CA PHE A 71 4.63 4.92 8.24
C PHE A 71 3.45 5.49 7.43
N ILE A 72 3.26 6.81 7.46
CA ILE A 72 2.17 7.50 6.76
C ILE A 72 2.29 7.28 5.25
N ARG A 73 3.49 7.37 4.68
CA ARG A 73 3.72 7.12 3.26
C ARG A 73 3.31 5.70 2.86
N GLN A 74 3.66 4.70 3.66
CA GLN A 74 3.26 3.32 3.37
C GLN A 74 1.75 3.11 3.52
N ALA A 75 1.14 3.68 4.56
CA ALA A 75 -0.30 3.61 4.76
C ALA A 75 -1.07 4.20 3.57
N ILE A 76 -0.67 5.39 3.09
CA ILE A 76 -1.30 6.03 1.92
C ILE A 76 -1.11 5.18 0.66
N ARG A 77 0.08 4.60 0.43
CA ARG A 77 0.30 3.70 -0.71
C ARG A 77 -0.60 2.47 -0.67
N LEU A 78 -0.79 1.89 0.51
CA LEU A 78 -1.68 0.75 0.68
C LEU A 78 -3.13 1.14 0.40
N MET A 79 -3.58 2.29 0.91
CA MET A 79 -4.92 2.81 0.64
C MET A 79 -5.14 3.08 -0.84
N LEU A 80 -4.20 3.73 -1.53
CA LEU A 80 -4.30 3.97 -2.98
C LEU A 80 -4.35 2.65 -3.77
N LYS A 81 -3.61 1.62 -3.35
CA LYS A 81 -3.64 0.30 -3.98
C LYS A 81 -4.96 -0.43 -3.74
N TRP A 82 -5.59 -0.21 -2.59
CA TRP A 82 -6.94 -0.70 -2.34
C TRP A 82 -7.95 0.00 -3.24
N GLU A 83 -7.95 1.34 -3.24
CA GLU A 83 -8.89 2.16 -4.02
C GLU A 83 -8.69 2.04 -5.54
N SER A 84 -7.53 1.58 -6.02
CA SER A 84 -7.30 1.41 -7.46
C SER A 84 -8.12 0.27 -8.08
N GLY A 85 -8.66 -0.64 -7.26
CA GLY A 85 -9.39 -1.82 -7.73
C GLY A 85 -8.52 -2.86 -8.45
N GLU A 86 -7.19 -2.69 -8.43
CA GLU A 86 -6.24 -3.65 -9.05
C GLU A 86 -6.21 -4.98 -8.27
N TYR A 87 -6.52 -4.94 -6.97
CA TYR A 87 -6.56 -6.10 -6.10
C TYR A 87 -7.81 -6.06 -5.23
N GLU A 88 -8.50 -7.21 -5.15
CA GLU A 88 -9.47 -7.45 -4.10
C GLU A 88 -8.76 -7.99 -2.86
N TYR A 89 -9.05 -7.36 -1.72
CA TYR A 89 -8.45 -7.72 -0.44
C TYR A 89 -9.44 -8.55 0.37
N MET A 90 -9.04 -9.76 0.77
CA MET A 90 -9.83 -10.61 1.64
C MET A 90 -9.26 -10.55 3.06
N GLU A 91 -10.09 -10.15 4.02
CA GLU A 91 -9.71 -10.19 5.42
C GLU A 91 -9.80 -11.63 5.94
N ILE A 92 -8.72 -12.10 6.56
CA ILE A 92 -8.66 -13.37 7.26
C ILE A 92 -8.18 -13.08 8.68
N SER A 93 -8.89 -13.60 9.68
CA SER A 93 -8.46 -13.44 11.06
C SER A 93 -7.05 -14.00 11.22
N ARG A 94 -6.20 -13.30 11.98
CA ARG A 94 -4.83 -13.77 12.24
C ARG A 94 -4.83 -15.16 12.86
N GLU A 95 -5.79 -15.43 13.74
CA GLU A 95 -5.94 -16.72 14.38
C GLU A 95 -6.17 -17.84 13.37
N ASP A 96 -7.11 -17.66 12.43
CA ASP A 96 -7.42 -18.67 11.42
C ASP A 96 -6.28 -18.86 10.43
N TYR A 97 -5.65 -17.76 10.00
CA TYR A 97 -4.48 -17.81 9.13
C TYR A 97 -3.34 -18.62 9.77
N GLU A 98 -3.03 -18.36 11.04
CA GLU A 98 -1.99 -19.09 11.75
C GLU A 98 -2.39 -20.56 12.01
N LYS A 99 -3.65 -20.84 12.33
CA LYS A 99 -4.17 -22.22 12.46
C LYS A 99 -4.02 -22.99 11.16
N LEU A 100 -4.42 -22.41 10.03
CA LEU A 100 -4.29 -23.00 8.71
C LEU A 100 -2.82 -23.28 8.37
N ASN A 101 -1.93 -22.31 8.64
CA ASN A 101 -0.52 -22.47 8.38
C ASN A 101 0.10 -23.61 9.22
N ARG A 102 -0.31 -23.75 10.49
CA ARG A 102 0.08 -24.88 11.34
C ARG A 102 -0.46 -26.20 10.82
N ALA A 103 -1.72 -26.24 10.37
CA ALA A 103 -2.34 -27.45 9.83
C ALA A 103 -1.61 -27.95 8.59
N ILE A 104 -1.31 -27.06 7.63
CA ILE A 104 -0.56 -27.38 6.41
C ILE A 104 0.78 -28.04 6.74
N LYS A 105 1.55 -27.45 7.65
CA LYS A 105 2.85 -27.99 8.09
C LYS A 105 2.71 -29.35 8.79
N LYS A 106 1.75 -29.49 9.71
CA LYS A 106 1.55 -30.72 10.48
C LYS A 106 1.04 -31.88 9.64
N MET A 107 0.19 -31.58 8.66
CA MET A 107 -0.39 -32.58 7.76
C MET A 107 0.54 -32.95 6.60
N ASN A 108 1.72 -32.30 6.50
CA ASN A 108 2.62 -32.41 5.35
C ASN A 108 1.85 -32.22 4.03
N ALA A 109 0.93 -31.26 4.01
CA ALA A 109 0.10 -30.97 2.86
C ALA A 109 0.98 -30.48 1.69
N PRO A 110 0.54 -30.64 0.43
CA PRO A 110 1.34 -30.27 -0.75
C PRO A 110 1.34 -28.75 -1.00
N TYR A 111 1.41 -27.95 0.07
CA TYR A 111 1.41 -26.49 0.03
C TYR A 111 2.50 -25.98 0.97
N ARG A 112 3.15 -24.90 0.58
CA ARG A 112 4.23 -24.31 1.40
C ARG A 112 3.70 -23.69 2.69
N ASP A 113 2.59 -22.98 2.59
CA ASP A 113 1.98 -22.19 3.66
C ASP A 113 0.50 -21.90 3.35
N ALA A 114 -0.17 -21.19 4.25
CA ALA A 114 -1.57 -20.80 4.10
C ALA A 114 -1.83 -19.95 2.85
N GLU A 115 -0.90 -19.09 2.45
CA GLU A 115 -1.06 -18.24 1.26
C GLU A 115 -1.00 -19.07 -0.02
N ASP A 116 -0.03 -19.98 -0.11
CA ASP A 116 0.13 -20.91 -1.23
C ASP A 116 -1.09 -21.82 -1.40
N TYR A 117 -1.64 -22.29 -0.28
CA TYR A 117 -2.91 -23.04 -0.29
C TYR A 117 -4.05 -22.22 -0.90
N ILE A 118 -4.30 -21.01 -0.39
CA ILE A 118 -5.40 -20.15 -0.86
C ILE A 118 -5.25 -19.84 -2.35
N ARG A 119 -4.05 -19.43 -2.79
CA ARG A 119 -3.75 -19.14 -4.20
C ARG A 119 -4.00 -20.36 -5.08
N THR A 120 -3.60 -21.55 -4.62
CA THR A 120 -3.80 -22.78 -5.38
C THR A 120 -5.28 -23.15 -5.46
N GLN A 121 -6.06 -23.00 -4.38
CA GLN A 121 -7.50 -23.25 -4.42
C GLN A 121 -8.22 -22.31 -5.40
N ILE A 122 -7.84 -21.04 -5.44
CA ILE A 122 -8.38 -20.08 -6.41
C ILE A 122 -8.08 -20.55 -7.85
N ARG A 123 -6.82 -20.89 -8.15
CA ARG A 123 -6.43 -21.36 -9.49
C ARG A 123 -7.21 -22.61 -9.90
N LEU A 124 -7.28 -23.63 -9.03
CA LEU A 124 -8.01 -24.87 -9.32
C LEU A 124 -9.51 -24.64 -9.54
N ALA A 125 -10.12 -23.71 -8.80
CA ALA A 125 -11.52 -23.35 -9.00
C ALA A 125 -11.76 -22.68 -10.36
N LEU A 126 -10.85 -21.80 -10.78
CA LEU A 126 -10.91 -21.12 -12.08
C LEU A 126 -10.67 -22.09 -13.24
N GLU A 127 -9.68 -22.99 -13.13
CA GLU A 127 -9.40 -24.02 -14.14
C GLU A 127 -10.64 -24.91 -14.37
N LYS A 128 -11.28 -25.38 -13.28
CA LYS A 128 -12.53 -26.15 -13.36
C LYS A 128 -13.66 -25.37 -14.02
N TYR A 129 -13.76 -24.07 -13.75
CA TYR A 129 -14.77 -23.22 -14.38
C TYR A 129 -14.52 -23.06 -15.88
N GLU A 130 -13.26 -22.90 -16.30
CA GLU A 130 -12.89 -22.84 -17.72
C GLU A 130 -13.17 -24.15 -18.45
N GLU A 131 -12.86 -25.30 -17.83
CA GLU A 131 -13.21 -26.62 -18.38
C GLU A 131 -14.71 -26.76 -18.56
N TRP A 132 -15.50 -26.38 -17.56
CA TRP A 132 -16.95 -26.41 -17.63
C TRP A 132 -17.50 -25.52 -18.77
N LEU A 133 -16.93 -24.33 -18.97
CA LEU A 133 -17.31 -23.46 -20.09
C LEU A 133 -17.01 -24.10 -21.46
N LYS A 134 -15.85 -24.77 -21.61
CA LYS A 134 -15.50 -25.49 -22.84
C LYS A 134 -16.48 -26.62 -23.11
N GLU A 135 -16.76 -27.47 -22.12
CA GLU A 135 -17.71 -28.58 -22.27
C GLU A 135 -19.12 -28.09 -22.63
N LYS A 136 -19.58 -26.99 -22.00
CA LYS A 136 -20.88 -26.39 -22.33
C LYS A 136 -20.90 -25.83 -23.75
N GLY A 137 -19.85 -25.12 -24.17
CA GLY A 137 -19.72 -24.62 -25.54
C GLY A 137 -19.69 -25.74 -26.59
N HIS A 138 -18.99 -26.84 -26.30
CA HIS A 138 -18.98 -28.04 -27.16
C HIS A 138 -20.37 -28.68 -27.26
N ARG A 139 -21.10 -28.83 -26.15
CA ARG A 139 -22.47 -29.36 -26.14
C ARG A 139 -23.47 -28.47 -26.89
N GLU A 140 -23.27 -27.15 -26.86
CA GLU A 140 -24.11 -26.21 -27.61
C GLU A 140 -23.78 -26.22 -29.11
N ALA A 141 -22.50 -26.38 -29.48
CA ALA A 141 -22.07 -26.54 -30.87
C ALA A 141 -22.52 -27.89 -31.49
N GLU A 142 -22.48 -28.99 -30.74
CA GLU A 142 -22.98 -30.30 -31.18
C GLU A 142 -24.49 -30.25 -31.45
N LYS A 143 -25.27 -29.63 -30.54
CA LYS A 143 -26.71 -29.41 -30.73
C LYS A 143 -27.05 -28.53 -31.92
N ALA A 144 -26.21 -27.52 -32.23
CA ALA A 144 -26.40 -26.66 -33.40
C ALA A 144 -25.98 -27.33 -34.72
N SER A 145 -25.10 -28.34 -34.65
CA SER A 145 -24.59 -29.08 -35.82
C SER A 145 -25.46 -30.28 -36.21
N GLY A 146 -26.50 -30.59 -35.44
CA GLY A 146 -27.49 -31.62 -35.78
C GLY A 146 -26.99 -33.05 -35.68
N ILE A 147 -26.16 -33.35 -34.67
CA ILE A 147 -25.92 -34.72 -34.18
C ILE A 147 -26.63 -34.89 -32.83
#